data_AF-A0A1V9R496-F1
#
_entry.id   AF-A0A1V9R496-F1
#
_cell.length_a   1.000
_cell.length_b   1.000
_cell.length_c   1.000
_cell.angle_alpha   90.00
_cell.angle_beta   90.00
_cell.angle_gamma   90.00
#
_symmetry.space_group_name_H-M   'P 1'
#
loop_
_entity.id
_entity.type
_entity.pdbx_description
1 polymer ?
#
loop_
_entity_poly.entity_id
_entity_poly.type
_entity_poly.pdbx_seq_one_letter_code
_entity_poly.pdbx_strand_id
1 'polypeptide(L)'
;KKGSVDVKYVTTDGKVLEDVTKVKDNTPVGEAYTTEEKSFDGYHFVGMDKTSDSANGRVTEGDKHVVYVYEKDVTPEVKKGSVDVKYVTT
;
A
#
# COMPACT_ATOMS: atom_id res chain seq x y z
N LYS A 1 14.90 -2.08 27.45
CA LYS A 1 15.00 -1.65 26.04
C LYS A 1 13.60 -1.47 25.50
N LYS A 2 13.37 -0.45 24.67
CA LYS A 2 12.07 -0.15 24.06
C LYS A 2 12.25 0.01 22.56
N GLY A 3 11.16 -0.17 21.83
CA GLY A 3 11.10 0.13 20.41
C GLY A 3 9.72 0.58 19.97
N SER A 4 9.64 1.03 18.73
CA SER A 4 8.41 1.47 18.10
C SER A 4 8.24 0.76 16.77
N VAL A 5 7.00 0.64 16.32
CA VAL A 5 6.67 0.10 15.00
C VAL A 5 5.67 1.07 14.39
N ASP A 6 5.98 1.57 13.20
CA ASP A 6 5.04 2.34 12.41
C ASP A 6 4.75 1.64 11.08
N VAL A 7 3.64 2.06 10.48
CA VAL A 7 3.18 1.57 9.18
C VAL A 7 2.90 2.74 8.26
N LYS A 8 3.28 2.59 7.00
CA LYS A 8 3.09 3.57 5.94
C LYS A 8 2.51 2.90 4.69
N TYR A 9 1.62 3.61 4.00
CA TYR A 9 1.00 3.16 2.77
C TYR A 9 1.40 4.10 1.63
N VAL A 10 2.14 3.58 0.65
CA VAL A 10 2.67 4.37 -0.47
C VAL A 10 2.34 3.73 -1.80
N THR A 11 2.40 4.49 -2.87
CA THR A 11 2.26 3.98 -4.23
C THR A 11 3.62 3.58 -4.82
N THR A 12 3.60 2.86 -5.95
CA THR A 12 4.81 2.49 -6.70
C THR A 12 5.61 3.70 -7.21
N ASP A 13 4.96 4.86 -7.41
CA ASP A 13 5.59 6.16 -7.72
C ASP A 13 6.04 6.94 -6.47
N GLY A 14 5.90 6.38 -5.27
CA GLY A 14 6.37 6.96 -4.01
C GLY A 14 5.42 7.98 -3.38
N LYS A 15 4.21 8.16 -3.91
CA LYS A 15 3.18 9.00 -3.31
C LYS A 15 2.65 8.33 -2.04
N VAL A 16 2.46 9.11 -0.98
CA VAL A 16 1.84 8.62 0.26
C VAL A 16 0.32 8.59 0.09
N LEU A 17 -0.29 7.42 0.33
CA LEU A 17 -1.75 7.26 0.33
C LEU A 17 -2.36 7.60 1.69
N GLU A 18 -1.65 7.28 2.77
CA GLU A 18 -2.06 7.57 4.14
C GLU A 18 -0.83 7.90 4.99
N ASP A 19 -0.98 8.87 5.89
CA ASP A 19 0.08 9.27 6.81
C ASP A 19 0.54 8.12 7.70
N VAL A 20 1.79 8.21 8.14
CA VAL A 20 2.43 7.20 8.98
C VAL A 20 1.63 6.99 10.26
N THR A 21 1.24 5.74 10.50
CA THR A 21 0.48 5.34 11.69
C THR A 21 1.39 4.56 12.63
N LYS A 22 1.43 4.94 13.91
CA LYS A 22 2.15 4.17 14.93
C LYS A 22 1.33 2.97 15.36
N VAL A 23 1.88 1.77 15.14
CA VAL A 23 1.31 0.49 15.56
C VAL A 23 1.71 0.17 17.00
N LYS A 24 2.97 0.48 17.34
CA LYS A 24 3.54 0.35 18.68
C LYS A 24 4.39 1.58 18.97
N ASP A 25 4.25 2.15 20.16
CA ASP A 25 5.03 3.31 20.60
C ASP A 25 5.69 2.99 21.94
N ASN A 26 7.01 3.15 22.04
CA ASN A 26 7.77 2.94 23.28
C ASN A 26 7.48 1.61 24.00
N THR A 27 7.27 0.58 23.20
CA THR A 27 6.81 -0.74 23.61
C THR A 27 8.00 -1.62 24.04
N PRO A 28 7.85 -2.50 25.05
CA PRO A 28 8.90 -3.43 25.43
C PRO A 28 9.37 -4.30 24.27
N VAL A 29 10.69 -4.47 24.16
CA VAL A 29 11.29 -5.39 23.19
C VAL A 29 10.77 -6.82 23.43
N GLY A 30 10.43 -7.52 22.35
CA GLY A 30 9.90 -8.89 22.39
C GLY A 30 8.38 -8.99 22.25
N GLU A 31 7.65 -7.88 22.38
CA GLU A 31 6.20 -7.86 22.14
C GLU A 31 5.90 -8.14 20.68
N ALA A 32 4.89 -8.98 20.41
CA ALA A 32 4.47 -9.27 19.04
C ALA A 32 3.75 -8.07 18.42
N TYR A 33 4.00 -7.82 17.14
CA TYR A 33 3.25 -6.88 16.35
C TYR A 33 2.83 -7.52 15.03
N THR A 34 1.70 -7.06 14.52
CA THR A 34 1.14 -7.43 13.24
C THR A 34 0.61 -6.18 12.58
N THR A 35 0.77 -6.09 11.27
CA THR A 35 0.27 -5.01 10.43
C THR A 35 -0.45 -5.62 9.25
N GLU A 36 -1.40 -4.87 8.70
CA GLU A 36 -2.26 -5.34 7.62
C GLU A 36 -2.27 -4.31 6.48
N GLU A 37 -2.37 -4.82 5.26
CA GLU A 37 -2.71 -4.00 4.10
C GLU A 37 -4.12 -3.41 4.24
N LYS A 38 -4.37 -2.34 3.49
CA LYS A 38 -5.66 -1.66 3.44
C LYS A 38 -6.18 -1.66 2.01
N SER A 39 -7.49 -1.47 1.87
CA SER A 39 -8.10 -1.19 0.58
C SER A 39 -8.16 0.31 0.36
N PHE A 40 -7.66 0.77 -0.79
CA PHE A 40 -7.71 2.15 -1.23
C PHE A 40 -8.47 2.22 -2.56
N ASP A 41 -9.37 3.18 -2.71
CA ASP A 41 -10.18 3.31 -3.92
C ASP A 41 -9.31 3.59 -5.15
N GLY A 42 -9.38 2.69 -6.14
CA GLY A 42 -8.59 2.79 -7.38
C GLY A 42 -7.13 2.39 -7.21
N TYR A 43 -6.81 1.60 -6.18
CA TYR A 43 -5.48 1.05 -5.96
C TYR A 43 -5.56 -0.41 -5.49
N HIS A 44 -4.61 -1.23 -5.93
CA HIS A 44 -4.42 -2.59 -5.43
C HIS A 44 -3.05 -2.75 -4.78
N PHE A 45 -2.99 -3.62 -3.76
CA PHE A 45 -1.74 -3.96 -3.09
C PHE A 45 -0.83 -4.75 -4.03
N VAL A 46 0.43 -4.30 -4.18
CA VAL A 46 1.41 -4.98 -5.02
C VAL A 46 2.50 -5.69 -4.23
N GLY A 47 2.77 -5.25 -3.00
CA GLY A 47 3.81 -5.84 -2.18
C GLY A 47 4.37 -4.87 -1.14
N MET A 48 5.36 -5.34 -0.38
CA MET A 48 6.07 -4.51 0.58
C MET A 48 7.25 -3.79 -0.07
N ASP A 49 7.60 -2.62 0.45
CA ASP A 49 8.79 -1.91 -0.02
C ASP A 49 10.06 -2.73 0.27
N LYS A 50 11.08 -2.62 -0.58
CA LYS A 50 12.36 -3.34 -0.41
C LYS A 50 13.09 -2.97 0.87
N THR A 51 12.84 -1.77 1.39
CA THR A 51 13.41 -1.26 2.64
C THR A 51 12.48 -1.43 3.83
N SER A 52 11.30 -2.04 3.63
CA SER A 52 10.33 -2.30 4.69
C SER A 52 10.83 -3.36 5.67
N ASP A 53 10.52 -3.16 6.95
CA ASP A 53 10.49 -4.24 7.93
C ASP A 53 9.37 -5.25 7.62
N SER A 54 9.46 -6.43 8.21
CA SER A 54 8.43 -7.46 8.09
C SER A 54 7.11 -7.00 8.73
N ALA A 55 5.99 -7.25 8.04
CA ALA A 55 4.65 -6.92 8.51
C ALA A 55 4.27 -7.58 9.85
N ASN A 56 4.88 -8.72 10.14
CA ASN A 56 4.67 -9.49 11.35
C ASN A 56 6.02 -9.78 12.01
N GLY A 57 6.09 -9.61 13.33
CA GLY A 57 7.32 -9.84 14.05
C GLY A 57 7.23 -9.52 15.53
N ARG A 58 8.39 -9.26 16.12
CA ARG A 58 8.51 -8.78 17.49
C ARG A 58 9.19 -7.42 17.51
N VAL A 59 8.76 -6.55 18.41
CA VAL A 59 9.39 -5.25 18.64
C VAL A 59 10.85 -5.47 18.99
N THR A 60 11.76 -4.81 18.27
CA THR A 60 13.19 -4.77 18.56
C THR A 60 13.55 -3.42 19.16
N GLU A 61 14.77 -3.28 19.68
CA GLU A 61 15.25 -1.96 20.10
C GLU A 61 15.37 -1.04 18.87
N GLY A 62 14.89 0.19 18.99
CA GLY A 62 14.81 1.16 17.89
C GLY A 62 13.43 1.20 17.22
N ASP A 63 13.36 1.88 16.08
CA ASP A 63 12.15 2.05 15.30
C ASP A 63 12.12 1.07 14.14
N LYS A 64 10.95 0.48 13.88
CA LYS A 64 10.65 -0.36 12.74
C LYS A 64 9.68 0.33 11.82
N HIS A 65 9.93 0.20 10.52
CA HIS A 65 9.15 0.85 9.48
C HIS A 65 8.54 -0.16 8.52
N VAL A 66 7.24 -0.38 8.64
CA VAL A 66 6.50 -1.25 7.73
C VAL A 66 5.90 -0.42 6.60
N VAL A 67 6.20 -0.76 5.36
CA VAL A 67 5.76 0.01 4.18
C VAL A 67 5.06 -0.90 3.19
N TYR A 68 3.76 -0.66 3.01
CA TYR A 68 2.93 -1.30 2.00
C TYR A 68 2.91 -0.46 0.73
N VAL A 69 3.16 -1.11 -0.41
CA VAL A 69 3.20 -0.49 -1.73
C VAL A 69 1.95 -0.86 -2.52
N TYR A 70 1.35 0.14 -3.18
CA TYR A 70 0.14 0.03 -3.97
C TYR A 70 0.37 0.51 -5.40
N GLU A 71 -0.33 -0.08 -6.35
CA GLU A 71 -0.36 0.40 -7.73
C GLU A 71 -1.76 0.92 -8.04
N LYS A 72 -1.80 2.01 -8.83
CA LYS A 72 -3.06 2.61 -9.25
C LYS A 72 -3.75 1.69 -10.24
N ASP A 73 -5.01 1.38 -9.99
CA ASP A 73 -5.84 0.67 -10.94
C ASP A 73 -6.02 1.52 -12.19
N VAL A 74 -5.59 0.97 -13.32
CA VAL A 74 -5.97 1.50 -14.62
C VAL A 74 -7.41 1.09 -14.89
N THR A 75 -8.37 1.91 -14.47
CA THR A 75 -9.68 1.87 -15.11
C THR A 75 -9.44 2.16 -16.59
N PRO A 76 -9.72 1.22 -17.52
CA PRO A 76 -9.70 1.58 -18.92
C PRO A 76 -10.71 2.72 -19.06
N GLU A 77 -10.24 3.91 -19.38
CA GLU A 77 -11.12 4.95 -19.90
C GLU A 77 -11.91 4.25 -21.01
N VAL A 78 -13.22 4.09 -20.81
CA VAL A 78 -14.09 3.54 -21.85
C VAL A 78 -13.96 4.52 -23.00
N LYS A 79 -13.03 4.26 -23.92
CA LYS A 79 -12.98 4.92 -25.21
C LYS A 79 -14.29 4.54 -25.85
N LYS A 80 -15.29 5.44 -25.76
CA LYS A 80 -16.54 5.31 -26.48
C LYS A 80 -16.18 5.33 -27.96
N GLY A 81 -15.96 4.15 -28.54
CA GLY A 81 -15.82 4.01 -29.98
C GLY A 81 -17.17 4.36 -30.60
N SER A 82 -17.25 5.51 -31.27
CA SER A 82 -18.37 5.77 -32.18
C SER A 82 -18.24 4.81 -33.34
N VAL A 83 -19.19 3.89 -33.49
CA VAL A 83 -19.32 3.04 -34.67
C VAL A 83 -20.13 3.82 -35.71
N ASP A 84 -19.47 4.36 -36.73
CA ASP A 84 -20.15 4.83 -37.94
C ASP A 84 -20.50 3.62 -38.81
N VAL A 85 -21.76 3.17 -38.75
CA VAL A 85 -22.28 2.13 -39.65
C VAL A 85 -22.67 2.77 -40.97
N LYS A 86 -21.89 2.53 -42.04
CA LYS A 86 -22.28 2.90 -43.41
C LYS A 86 -22.89 1.69 -44.11
N TYR A 87 -24.20 1.68 -44.29
CA TYR A 87 -24.87 0.68 -45.13
C TYR A 87 -24.63 1.02 -46.60
N VAL A 88 -24.05 0.08 -47.36
CA VAL A 88 -24.08 0.11 -48.82
C VAL A 88 -25.15 -0.88 -49.26
N THR A 89 -26.23 -0.37 -49.86
CA THR A 89 -27.25 -1.20 -50.51
C THR A 89 -26.80 -1.43 -51.94
N THR A 90 -26.68 -2.70 -52.33
CA THR A 90 -26.24 -3.16 -53.65
C THR A 90 -27.25 -2.84 -54.75
#